data_AF-A0A822CCP4-F1
#
_entry.id   AF-A0A822CCP4-F1
#
_cell.length_a   1.000
_cell.length_b   1.000
_cell.length_c   1.000
_cell.angle_alpha   90.00
_cell.angle_beta   90.00
_cell.angle_gamma   90.00
#
_symmetry.space_group_name_H-M   'P 1'
#
loop_
_entity.id
_entity.type
_entity.pdbx_description
1 polymer ?
#
loop_
_entity_poly.entity_id
_entity_poly.type
_entity_poly.pdbx_seq_one_letter_code
_entity_poly.pdbx_strand_id
1 'polypeptide(L)'
;EYSINPNPSIAQLDVTFLLKNRTSFIIDHINIHIIDSMSSKLLNTTSGNSISFPSISLFPHSQNYIHIYFTINAISFSQKLKTTLTYSINKSNTIETDRIEFKLNLPCSQYLRRKIIDSNAFADLMSSGALICQSQVRIPSSNQDFLSIINKICQSYRLNVVEKIHSAASLYAETVLGQPIALLFKSINSQSDILVDGKSTETHFLSNLMEEIKTSLK
;
A
#
# COMPACT_ATOMS: atom_id res chain seq x y z
N GLU A 1 -3.88 13.92 5.21
CA GLU A 1 -4.16 12.73 4.34
C GLU A 1 -2.81 12.17 3.86
N TYR A 2 -2.73 10.90 3.45
CA TYR A 2 -1.50 10.37 2.85
C TYR A 2 -1.79 9.36 1.73
N SER A 3 -0.85 9.20 0.81
CA SER A 3 -0.85 8.19 -0.25
C SER A 3 0.47 7.43 -0.24
N ILE A 4 0.46 6.16 -0.66
CA ILE A 4 1.64 5.30 -0.70
C ILE A 4 1.86 4.84 -2.14
N ASN A 5 3.07 5.04 -2.64
CA ASN A 5 3.48 4.68 -3.99
C ASN A 5 4.73 3.79 -3.94
N PRO A 6 4.66 2.55 -4.43
CA PRO A 6 5.80 1.65 -4.50
C PRO A 6 6.79 2.09 -5.58
N ASN A 7 8.07 2.23 -5.23
CA ASN A 7 9.17 2.49 -6.16
C ASN A 7 10.00 1.21 -6.38
N PRO A 8 9.84 0.57 -7.56
CA PRO A 8 10.40 -0.75 -7.82
C PRO A 8 11.89 -0.76 -8.14
N SER A 9 12.44 0.36 -8.60
CA SER A 9 13.84 0.42 -9.04
C SER A 9 14.82 0.27 -7.88
N ILE A 10 14.36 0.48 -6.64
CA ILE A 10 15.21 0.59 -5.45
C ILE A 10 14.59 -0.03 -4.18
N ALA A 11 13.58 -0.90 -4.32
CA ALA A 11 12.92 -1.56 -3.18
C ALA A 11 12.39 -0.56 -2.12
N GLN A 12 11.73 0.51 -2.57
CA GLN A 12 11.27 1.59 -1.70
C GLN A 12 9.78 1.83 -1.77
N LEU A 13 9.24 2.50 -0.75
CA LEU A 13 7.93 3.15 -0.77
C LEU A 13 8.10 4.66 -0.66
N ASP A 14 7.43 5.42 -1.53
CA ASP A 14 7.19 6.86 -1.37
C ASP A 14 5.83 7.07 -0.69
N VAL A 15 5.88 7.64 0.50
CA VAL A 15 4.70 8.06 1.26
C VAL A 15 4.58 9.57 1.16
N THR A 16 3.53 10.01 0.46
CA THR A 16 3.22 11.43 0.30
C THR A 16 2.19 11.85 1.33
N PHE A 17 2.53 12.80 2.19
CA PHE A 17 1.62 13.43 3.14
C PHE A 17 1.09 14.74 2.58
N LEU A 18 -0.22 14.93 2.63
CA LEU A 18 -0.87 16.21 2.38
C LEU A 18 -1.20 16.88 3.71
N LEU A 19 -0.45 17.94 4.01
CA LEU A 19 -0.67 18.79 5.17
C LEU A 19 -1.56 19.97 4.76
N LYS A 20 -2.65 20.18 5.49
CA LYS A 20 -3.60 21.29 5.25
C LYS A 20 -3.69 22.13 6.51
N ASN A 21 -3.30 23.39 6.42
CA ASN A 21 -3.55 24.35 7.49
C ASN A 21 -5.03 24.77 7.42
N ARG A 22 -5.81 24.42 8.43
CA ARG A 22 -7.24 24.77 8.51
C ARG A 22 -7.51 25.98 9.40
N THR A 23 -6.45 26.61 9.91
CA THR A 23 -6.52 27.73 10.85
C THR A 23 -6.32 29.06 10.12
N SER A 24 -6.55 30.16 10.84
CA SER A 24 -6.25 31.52 10.42
C SER A 24 -4.81 31.97 10.76
N PHE A 25 -3.96 31.08 11.26
CA PHE A 25 -2.61 31.39 11.74
C PHE A 25 -1.54 30.72 10.87
N ILE A 26 -0.31 31.22 10.92
CA ILE A 26 0.83 30.56 10.28
C ILE A 26 1.24 29.37 11.15
N ILE A 27 1.44 28.21 10.49
CA ILE A 27 2.00 27.02 11.12
C ILE A 27 3.44 26.85 10.62
N ASP A 28 4.40 26.66 11.52
CA ASP A 28 5.80 26.44 11.21
C ASP A 28 6.43 25.32 12.05
N HIS A 29 7.74 25.11 11.89
CA HIS A 29 8.52 24.09 12.60
C HIS A 29 7.92 22.68 12.54
N ILE A 30 7.38 22.32 11.37
CA ILE A 30 6.72 21.02 11.18
C ILE A 30 7.77 19.91 11.21
N ASN A 31 7.60 18.96 12.12
CA ASN A 31 8.48 17.79 12.26
C ASN A 31 7.63 16.52 12.27
N ILE A 32 8.05 15.51 11.51
CA ILE A 32 7.38 14.22 11.44
C ILE A 32 8.34 13.15 11.96
N HIS A 33 8.03 12.61 13.11
CA HIS A 33 8.75 11.52 13.73
C HIS A 33 8.03 10.20 13.46
N ILE A 34 8.70 9.23 12.84
CA ILE A 34 8.12 7.92 12.49
C ILE A 34 8.99 6.84 13.13
N ILE A 35 8.43 6.04 14.02
CA ILE A 35 9.18 4.92 14.59
C ILE A 35 9.28 3.80 13.55
N ASP A 36 10.51 3.56 13.08
CA ASP A 36 10.85 2.46 12.17
C ASP A 36 10.47 1.09 12.71
N SER A 37 10.48 0.13 11.79
CA SER A 37 10.38 -1.30 12.11
C SER A 37 11.55 -2.06 11.49
N MET A 38 11.71 -3.33 11.87
CA MET A 38 12.73 -4.19 11.26
C MET A 38 12.54 -4.38 9.76
N SER A 39 11.30 -4.28 9.25
CA SER A 39 10.98 -4.56 7.84
C SER A 39 10.83 -3.32 6.96
N SER A 40 10.73 -2.12 7.54
CA SER A 40 10.70 -0.85 6.80
C SER A 40 11.51 0.20 7.55
N LYS A 41 12.55 0.70 6.88
CA LYS A 41 13.46 1.70 7.41
C LYS A 41 13.27 3.03 6.70
N LEU A 42 13.19 4.09 7.48
CA LEU A 42 13.03 5.44 6.98
C LEU A 42 14.33 5.91 6.32
N LEU A 43 14.22 6.50 5.13
CA LEU A 43 15.34 7.11 4.42
C LEU A 43 15.44 8.60 4.74
N ASN A 44 16.66 9.14 4.61
CA ASN A 44 16.95 10.57 4.78
C ASN A 44 16.55 11.12 6.14
N THR A 45 16.82 10.36 7.21
CA THR A 45 16.57 10.81 8.58
C THR A 45 17.58 11.87 9.00
N THR A 46 17.10 12.92 9.66
CA THR A 46 17.96 13.97 10.21
C THR A 46 18.68 13.49 11.47
N SER A 47 18.05 12.56 12.21
CA SER A 47 18.62 11.87 13.37
C SER A 47 17.81 10.61 13.70
N GLY A 48 18.42 9.43 13.59
CA GLY A 48 17.77 8.16 13.94
C GLY A 48 16.51 7.87 13.11
N ASN A 49 15.35 7.75 13.75
CA ASN A 49 14.05 7.45 13.13
C ASN A 49 13.18 8.72 12.97
N SER A 50 13.81 9.89 12.81
CA SER A 50 13.08 11.15 12.72
C SER A 50 13.45 11.93 11.47
N ILE A 51 12.44 12.51 10.81
CA ILE A 51 12.65 13.47 9.72
C ILE A 51 12.07 14.81 10.15
N SER A 52 12.97 15.76 10.35
CA SER A 52 12.58 17.15 10.52
C SER A 52 12.38 17.82 9.16
N PHE A 53 11.31 18.59 9.01
CA PHE A 53 11.08 19.46 7.85
C PHE A 53 11.10 20.93 8.28
N PRO A 54 12.24 21.42 8.82
CA PRO A 54 12.29 22.71 9.51
C PRO A 54 12.02 23.90 8.58
N SER A 55 12.13 23.73 7.26
CA SER A 55 11.93 24.79 6.25
C SER A 55 10.48 24.93 5.76
N ILE A 56 9.53 24.16 6.29
CA ILE A 56 8.14 24.21 5.83
C ILE A 56 7.30 25.11 6.75
N SER A 57 6.80 26.21 6.20
CA SER A 57 5.76 27.05 6.81
C SER A 57 4.47 26.94 6.00
N LEU A 58 3.35 26.69 6.68
CA LEU A 58 2.01 26.66 6.09
C LEU A 58 1.25 27.93 6.46
N PHE A 59 1.01 28.78 5.47
CA PHE A 59 0.14 29.94 5.60
C PHE A 59 -1.32 29.55 5.92
N PRO A 60 -2.13 30.47 6.47
CA PRO A 60 -3.55 30.23 6.71
C PRO A 60 -4.26 29.63 5.50
N HIS A 61 -5.05 28.58 5.71
CA HIS A 61 -5.81 27.89 4.66
C HIS A 61 -4.99 27.31 3.49
N SER A 62 -3.66 27.24 3.61
CA SER A 62 -2.78 26.66 2.60
C SER A 62 -2.57 25.16 2.81
N GLN A 63 -1.96 24.52 1.81
CA GLN A 63 -1.59 23.11 1.87
C GLN A 63 -0.21 22.87 1.28
N ASN A 64 0.46 21.82 1.74
CA ASN A 64 1.74 21.38 1.19
C ASN A 64 1.82 19.85 1.14
N TYR A 65 2.58 19.35 0.17
CA TYR A 65 2.90 17.93 0.02
C TYR A 65 4.30 17.66 0.56
N ILE A 66 4.43 16.60 1.35
CA ILE A 66 5.71 16.13 1.88
C ILE A 66 5.92 14.69 1.45
N HIS A 67 7.09 14.41 0.90
CA HIS A 67 7.48 13.06 0.48
C HIS A 67 8.41 12.45 1.52
N ILE A 68 8.12 11.21 1.90
CA ILE A 68 8.91 10.41 2.82
C ILE A 68 9.18 9.07 2.15
N TYR A 69 10.44 8.66 2.13
CA TYR A 69 10.85 7.41 1.49
C TYR A 69 11.19 6.36 2.53
N PHE A 70 10.76 5.11 2.30
CA PHE A 70 11.11 3.95 3.11
C PHE A 70 11.87 2.95 2.27
N THR A 71 12.99 2.45 2.75
CA THR A 71 13.60 1.21 2.25
C THR A 71 12.86 0.02 2.85
N ILE A 72 12.48 -0.92 2.00
CA ILE A 72 11.77 -2.12 2.40
C ILE A 72 12.75 -3.27 2.50
N ASN A 73 12.78 -3.93 3.66
CA ASN A 73 13.67 -5.06 3.92
C ASN A 73 12.91 -6.38 3.96
N ALA A 74 11.64 -6.35 4.38
CA ALA A 74 10.77 -7.51 4.34
C ALA A 74 9.31 -7.06 4.23
N ILE A 75 8.48 -7.90 3.59
CA ILE A 75 7.09 -7.58 3.27
C ILE A 75 6.08 -8.53 3.90
N SER A 76 6.53 -9.57 4.62
CA SER A 76 5.69 -10.68 5.10
C SER A 76 4.44 -10.25 5.88
N PHE A 77 4.47 -9.07 6.53
CA PHE A 77 3.40 -8.58 7.38
C PHE A 77 3.07 -7.13 7.12
N SER A 78 1.78 -6.80 7.27
CA SER A 78 1.28 -5.43 7.31
C SER A 78 1.85 -4.70 8.52
N GLN A 79 2.26 -3.45 8.32
CA GLN A 79 2.90 -2.65 9.36
C GLN A 79 2.03 -1.49 9.82
N LYS A 80 2.22 -1.10 11.08
CA LYS A 80 1.59 0.08 11.68
C LYS A 80 2.67 0.89 12.39
N LEU A 81 3.21 1.88 11.70
CA LEU A 81 4.31 2.71 12.20
C LEU A 81 3.74 3.84 13.06
N LYS A 82 4.17 3.93 14.33
CA LYS A 82 3.76 5.02 15.20
C LYS A 82 4.36 6.32 14.66
N THR A 83 3.50 7.28 14.36
CA THR A 83 3.87 8.56 13.77
C THR A 83 3.41 9.69 14.66
N THR A 84 4.31 10.64 14.92
CA THR A 84 4.02 11.87 15.66
C THR A 84 4.41 13.05 14.79
N LEU A 85 3.44 13.91 14.50
CA LEU A 85 3.67 15.20 13.84
C LEU A 85 3.63 16.28 14.91
N THR A 86 4.71 17.05 15.04
CA THR A 86 4.76 18.24 15.91
C THR A 86 4.85 19.49 15.07
N TYR A 87 4.23 20.57 15.52
CA TYR A 87 4.20 21.84 14.80
C TYR A 87 4.01 23.01 15.77
N SER A 88 4.38 24.20 15.31
CA SER A 88 4.21 25.44 16.07
C SER A 88 3.21 26.35 15.35
N ILE A 89 2.33 26.99 16.10
CA ILE A 89 1.31 27.92 15.62
C ILE A 89 1.73 29.33 16.06
N ASN A 90 1.98 30.20 15.11
CA ASN A 90 2.31 31.59 15.36
C ASN A 90 1.02 32.41 15.52
N LYS A 91 0.66 32.68 16.77
CA LYS A 91 -0.38 33.65 17.12
C LYS A 91 0.27 35.01 17.37
N SER A 92 -0.50 36.09 17.27
CA SER A 92 0.01 37.47 17.27
C SER A 92 0.99 37.80 18.41
N ASN A 93 0.86 37.15 19.57
CA ASN A 93 1.67 37.42 20.76
C ASN A 93 2.35 36.17 21.36
N THR A 94 2.07 34.97 20.84
CA THR A 94 2.54 33.70 21.41
C THR A 94 2.81 32.66 20.34
N ILE A 95 3.84 31.85 20.56
CA ILE A 95 4.08 30.63 19.78
C ILE A 95 3.58 29.47 20.64
N GLU A 96 2.60 28.73 20.12
CA GLU A 96 2.09 27.51 20.76
C GLU A 96 2.58 26.29 20.00
N THR A 97 3.04 25.27 20.71
CA THR A 97 3.44 23.99 20.11
C THR A 97 2.37 22.95 20.36
N ASP A 98 2.02 22.21 19.31
CA ASP A 98 1.03 21.14 19.37
C ASP A 98 1.52 19.89 18.64
N ARG A 99 0.85 18.75 18.86
CA ARG A 99 1.20 17.47 18.27
C ARG A 99 -0.01 16.64 17.86
N ILE A 100 0.15 15.90 16.77
CA ILE A 100 -0.80 14.92 16.27
C ILE A 100 -0.13 13.55 16.28
N GLU A 101 -0.75 12.58 16.94
CA GLU A 101 -0.30 11.19 16.94
C GLU A 101 -1.24 10.32 16.12
N PHE A 102 -0.66 9.52 15.22
CA PHE A 102 -1.41 8.57 14.41
C PHE A 102 -0.55 7.35 14.06
N LYS A 103 -1.17 6.34 13.44
CA LYS A 103 -0.47 5.17 12.92
C LYS A 103 -0.47 5.24 11.40
N LEU A 104 0.72 5.28 10.81
CA LEU A 104 0.91 5.10 9.37
C LEU A 104 0.76 3.60 9.08
N ASN A 105 -0.28 3.23 8.34
CA ASN A 105 -0.55 1.84 8.02
C ASN A 105 0.09 1.51 6.67
N LEU A 106 0.93 0.47 6.63
CA LEU A 106 1.50 -0.10 5.42
C LEU A 106 0.96 -1.53 5.25
N PRO A 107 -0.26 -1.69 4.70
CA PRO A 107 -0.81 -3.02 4.40
C PRO A 107 -0.01 -3.73 3.30
N CYS A 108 -0.13 -5.05 3.22
CA CYS A 108 0.64 -5.87 2.27
C CYS A 108 0.38 -5.45 0.83
N SER A 109 -0.86 -5.07 0.51
CA SER A 109 -1.24 -4.51 -0.80
C SER A 109 -0.43 -3.28 -1.23
N GLN A 110 0.13 -2.49 -0.31
CA GLN A 110 0.94 -1.32 -0.68
C GLN A 110 2.35 -1.69 -1.16
N TYR A 111 2.81 -2.90 -0.87
CA TYR A 111 4.04 -3.43 -1.42
C TYR A 111 3.86 -3.99 -2.84
N LEU A 112 2.63 -4.10 -3.35
CA LEU A 112 2.37 -4.54 -4.72
C LEU A 112 2.68 -3.45 -5.72
N ARG A 113 3.25 -3.83 -6.84
CA ARG A 113 3.47 -2.98 -8.00
C ARG A 113 2.87 -3.62 -9.23
N ARG A 114 2.45 -2.75 -10.15
CA ARG A 114 1.97 -3.17 -11.45
C ARG A 114 3.14 -3.71 -12.28
N LYS A 115 3.03 -4.95 -12.74
CA LYS A 115 3.96 -5.57 -13.70
C LYS A 115 3.14 -6.26 -14.77
N ILE A 116 3.36 -5.88 -16.03
CA ILE A 116 2.70 -6.51 -17.18
C ILE A 116 3.60 -7.66 -17.63
N ILE A 117 2.99 -8.82 -17.83
CA ILE A 117 3.58 -10.00 -18.46
C ILE A 117 2.55 -10.57 -19.44
N ASP A 118 3.03 -11.22 -20.49
CA ASP A 118 2.15 -11.93 -21.43
C ASP A 118 1.74 -13.31 -20.90
N SER A 119 0.81 -13.96 -21.59
CA SER A 119 0.27 -15.27 -21.21
C SER A 119 1.33 -16.38 -21.25
N ASN A 120 2.34 -16.29 -22.12
CA ASN A 120 3.41 -17.30 -22.20
C ASN A 120 4.33 -17.19 -20.98
N ALA A 121 4.79 -15.98 -20.66
CA ALA A 121 5.61 -15.73 -19.48
C ALA A 121 4.87 -16.10 -18.17
N PHE A 122 3.56 -15.88 -18.12
CA PHE A 122 2.74 -16.32 -16.99
C PHE A 122 2.63 -17.85 -16.91
N ALA A 123 2.42 -18.55 -18.04
CA ALA A 123 2.38 -20.01 -18.08
C ALA A 123 3.74 -20.63 -17.69
N ASP A 124 4.84 -20.05 -18.16
CA ASP A 124 6.20 -20.44 -17.77
C ASP A 124 6.40 -20.25 -16.26
N LEU A 125 5.99 -19.11 -15.70
CA LEU A 125 6.05 -18.88 -14.25
C LEU A 125 5.23 -19.90 -13.47
N MET A 126 4.00 -20.20 -13.92
CA MET A 126 3.11 -21.15 -13.26
C MET A 126 3.62 -22.60 -13.32
N SER A 127 4.35 -22.95 -14.38
CA SER A 127 4.94 -24.29 -14.58
C SER A 127 6.37 -24.43 -14.01
N SER A 128 7.05 -23.31 -13.73
CA SER A 128 8.44 -23.28 -13.24
C SER A 128 8.67 -23.93 -11.87
N GLY A 129 7.61 -24.11 -11.07
CA GLY A 129 7.73 -24.54 -9.68
C GLY A 129 8.24 -23.46 -8.72
N ALA A 130 8.51 -22.24 -9.19
CA ALA A 130 9.00 -21.14 -8.35
C ALA A 130 7.95 -20.66 -7.32
N LEU A 131 6.67 -20.74 -7.66
CA LEU A 131 5.57 -20.33 -6.80
C LEU A 131 5.20 -21.45 -5.81
N ILE A 132 5.99 -21.55 -4.74
CA ILE A 132 5.87 -22.61 -3.73
C ILE A 132 4.71 -22.40 -2.73
N CYS A 133 4.23 -21.16 -2.59
CA CYS A 133 3.17 -20.81 -1.65
C CYS A 133 1.82 -20.80 -2.34
N GLN A 134 0.78 -21.26 -1.65
CA GLN A 134 -0.60 -21.21 -2.11
C GLN A 134 -1.52 -20.74 -0.98
N SER A 135 -2.56 -19.98 -1.34
CA SER A 135 -3.62 -19.55 -0.44
C SER A 135 -4.92 -19.45 -1.22
N GLN A 136 -6.05 -19.66 -0.56
CA GLN A 136 -7.36 -19.60 -1.19
C GLN A 136 -8.35 -18.90 -0.27
N VAL A 137 -9.16 -18.00 -0.83
CA VAL A 137 -10.27 -17.38 -0.10
C VAL A 137 -11.55 -17.44 -0.93
N ARG A 138 -12.68 -17.62 -0.24
CA ARG A 138 -14.01 -17.48 -0.81
C ARG A 138 -14.60 -16.14 -0.37
N ILE A 139 -15.09 -15.39 -1.34
CA ILE A 139 -15.75 -14.11 -1.17
C ILE A 139 -17.25 -14.37 -1.43
N PRO A 140 -18.10 -14.20 -0.41
CA PRO A 140 -19.54 -14.37 -0.57
C PRO A 140 -20.09 -13.41 -1.63
N SER A 141 -21.18 -13.82 -2.26
CA SER A 141 -21.96 -13.10 -3.26
C SER A 141 -21.99 -11.59 -3.01
N SER A 142 -21.48 -10.83 -3.97
CA SER A 142 -21.65 -9.39 -4.01
C SER A 142 -22.73 -9.01 -5.04
N ASN A 143 -23.41 -7.89 -4.85
CA ASN A 143 -24.35 -7.36 -5.84
C ASN A 143 -23.64 -6.78 -7.09
N GLN A 144 -22.32 -6.86 -7.16
CA GLN A 144 -21.52 -6.36 -8.28
C GLN A 144 -21.28 -7.45 -9.31
N ASP A 145 -21.26 -7.08 -10.59
CA ASP A 145 -20.89 -8.00 -11.65
C ASP A 145 -19.39 -8.36 -11.58
N PHE A 146 -19.04 -9.54 -12.09
CA PHE A 146 -17.67 -10.05 -12.03
C PHE A 146 -16.63 -9.10 -12.66
N LEU A 147 -16.98 -8.42 -13.75
CA LEU A 147 -16.09 -7.49 -14.43
C LEU A 147 -15.78 -6.25 -13.57
N SER A 148 -16.80 -5.68 -12.94
CA SER A 148 -16.64 -4.58 -12.00
C SER A 148 -15.74 -4.94 -10.82
N ILE A 149 -15.86 -6.16 -10.31
CA ILE A 149 -15.01 -6.67 -9.21
C ILE A 149 -13.56 -6.78 -9.67
N ILE A 150 -13.30 -7.41 -10.83
CA ILE A 150 -11.94 -7.52 -11.36
C ILE A 150 -11.31 -6.15 -11.59
N ASN A 151 -12.07 -5.19 -12.14
CA ASN A 151 -11.58 -3.82 -12.35
C ASN A 151 -11.23 -3.13 -11.03
N LYS A 152 -12.10 -3.24 -10.01
CA LYS A 152 -11.85 -2.69 -8.67
C LYS A 152 -10.58 -3.30 -8.06
N ILE A 153 -10.42 -4.62 -8.15
CA ILE A 153 -9.24 -5.32 -7.64
C ILE A 153 -7.96 -4.92 -8.37
N CYS A 154 -7.98 -4.86 -9.70
CA CYS A 154 -6.81 -4.44 -10.49
C CYS A 154 -6.36 -3.00 -10.18
N GLN A 155 -7.32 -2.13 -9.87
CA GLN A 155 -7.03 -0.75 -9.45
C GLN A 155 -6.47 -0.71 -8.03
N SER A 156 -7.17 -1.29 -7.04
CA SER A 156 -6.79 -1.21 -5.63
C SER A 156 -5.49 -1.94 -5.29
N TYR A 157 -5.22 -3.06 -5.96
CA TYR A 157 -4.09 -3.94 -5.66
C TYR A 157 -3.01 -3.91 -6.75
N ARG A 158 -3.12 -3.00 -7.73
CA ARG A 158 -2.15 -2.82 -8.81
C ARG A 158 -1.89 -4.09 -9.63
N LEU A 159 -2.86 -5.01 -9.66
CA LEU A 159 -2.84 -6.23 -10.47
C LEU A 159 -3.13 -5.90 -11.94
N ASN A 160 -2.61 -6.74 -12.82
CA ASN A 160 -2.93 -6.75 -14.25
C ASN A 160 -3.65 -8.04 -14.60
N VAL A 161 -4.65 -7.93 -15.48
CA VAL A 161 -5.28 -9.09 -16.10
C VAL A 161 -4.31 -9.68 -17.13
N VAL A 162 -3.92 -10.95 -16.95
CA VAL A 162 -3.10 -11.69 -17.91
C VAL A 162 -4.00 -12.39 -18.94
N GLU A 163 -5.06 -13.02 -18.44
CA GLU A 163 -6.05 -13.73 -19.26
C GLU A 163 -7.41 -13.68 -18.57
N LYS A 164 -8.46 -13.72 -19.40
CA LYS A 164 -9.83 -13.81 -18.93
C LYS A 164 -10.60 -14.78 -19.81
N ILE A 165 -11.21 -15.78 -19.17
CA ILE A 165 -11.96 -16.83 -19.85
C ILE A 165 -13.28 -17.01 -19.11
N HIS A 166 -14.40 -16.64 -19.75
CA HIS A 166 -15.75 -16.75 -19.19
C HIS A 166 -15.88 -16.11 -17.79
N SER A 167 -16.05 -16.95 -16.77
CA SER A 167 -16.21 -16.61 -15.36
C SER A 167 -14.91 -16.64 -14.56
N ALA A 168 -13.75 -16.68 -15.24
CA ALA A 168 -12.44 -16.71 -14.61
C ALA A 168 -11.51 -15.62 -15.16
N ALA A 169 -10.63 -15.13 -14.30
CA ALA A 169 -9.58 -14.17 -14.65
C ALA A 169 -8.29 -14.48 -13.89
N SER A 170 -7.18 -14.63 -14.63
CA SER A 170 -5.84 -14.74 -14.07
C SER A 170 -5.21 -13.36 -14.00
N LEU A 171 -4.77 -12.98 -12.81
CA LEU A 171 -4.20 -11.68 -12.50
C LEU A 171 -2.75 -11.83 -12.03
N TYR A 172 -1.92 -10.84 -12.34
CA TYR A 172 -0.52 -10.82 -11.96
C TYR A 172 -0.09 -9.46 -11.42
N ALA A 173 0.75 -9.50 -10.39
CA ALA A 173 1.52 -8.38 -9.88
C ALA A 173 2.88 -8.87 -9.39
N GLU A 174 3.71 -7.93 -8.98
CA GLU A 174 4.97 -8.22 -8.32
C GLU A 174 5.05 -7.38 -7.05
N THR A 175 5.88 -7.75 -6.09
CA THR A 175 6.14 -6.91 -4.92
C THR A 175 7.27 -5.92 -5.21
N VAL A 176 7.45 -4.91 -4.36
CA VAL A 176 8.61 -3.99 -4.42
C VAL A 176 9.96 -4.72 -4.27
N LEU A 177 9.96 -5.91 -3.67
CA LEU A 177 11.15 -6.77 -3.55
C LEU A 177 11.30 -7.75 -4.71
N GLY A 178 10.42 -7.66 -5.71
CA GLY A 178 10.49 -8.47 -6.92
C GLY A 178 9.84 -9.85 -6.82
N GLN A 179 9.03 -10.11 -5.79
CA GLN A 179 8.39 -11.40 -5.62
C GLN A 179 7.11 -11.48 -6.47
N PRO A 180 6.93 -12.52 -7.28
CA PRO A 180 5.76 -12.67 -8.14
C PRO A 180 4.49 -13.02 -7.35
N ILE A 181 3.36 -12.43 -7.75
CA ILE A 181 2.03 -12.70 -7.20
C ILE A 181 1.09 -13.06 -8.34
N ALA A 182 0.62 -14.31 -8.35
CA ALA A 182 -0.35 -14.81 -9.32
C ALA A 182 -1.66 -15.11 -8.61
N LEU A 183 -2.75 -14.50 -9.07
CA LEU A 183 -4.08 -14.73 -8.51
C LEU A 183 -5.03 -15.24 -9.60
N LEU A 184 -5.95 -16.11 -9.25
CA LEU A 184 -6.98 -16.64 -10.14
C LEU A 184 -8.34 -16.43 -9.49
N PHE A 185 -9.11 -15.54 -10.07
CA PHE A 185 -10.49 -15.25 -9.67
C PHE A 185 -11.42 -16.13 -10.48
N LYS A 186 -12.32 -16.85 -9.82
CA LYS A 186 -13.35 -17.70 -10.44
C LYS A 186 -14.71 -17.41 -9.83
N SER A 187 -15.68 -17.04 -10.64
CA SER A 187 -17.08 -17.00 -10.19
C SER A 187 -17.60 -18.42 -10.03
N ILE A 188 -18.17 -18.73 -8.86
CA ILE A 188 -18.77 -20.02 -8.53
C ILE A 188 -20.28 -19.84 -8.37
N ASN A 189 -21.04 -20.62 -9.13
CA ASN A 189 -22.51 -20.73 -9.10
C ASN A 189 -23.31 -19.48 -9.55
N SER A 190 -24.62 -19.67 -9.72
CA SER A 190 -25.62 -18.64 -10.04
C SER A 190 -25.80 -17.58 -8.94
N GLN A 191 -25.19 -17.79 -7.77
CA GLN A 191 -25.25 -16.88 -6.61
C GLN A 191 -24.14 -15.83 -6.60
N SER A 192 -23.25 -15.78 -7.62
CA SER A 192 -22.19 -14.76 -7.77
C SER A 192 -21.11 -14.78 -6.68
N ASP A 193 -20.86 -15.94 -6.05
CA ASP A 193 -19.70 -16.11 -5.17
C ASP A 193 -18.41 -16.09 -5.99
N ILE A 194 -17.31 -15.62 -5.39
CA ILE A 194 -16.00 -15.59 -6.03
C ILE A 194 -15.00 -16.39 -5.21
N LEU A 195 -14.36 -17.35 -5.85
CA LEU A 195 -13.18 -18.02 -5.34
C LEU A 195 -11.94 -17.31 -5.86
N VAL A 196 -11.01 -17.03 -4.96
CA VAL A 196 -9.70 -16.49 -5.31
C VAL A 196 -8.67 -17.52 -4.90
N ASP A 197 -7.95 -18.06 -5.87
CA ASP A 197 -6.75 -18.87 -5.68
C ASP A 197 -5.53 -17.95 -5.82
N GLY A 198 -4.57 -18.03 -4.92
CA GLY A 198 -3.35 -17.23 -4.95
C GLY A 198 -2.11 -18.11 -4.88
N LYS A 199 -1.07 -17.71 -5.62
CA LYS A 199 0.26 -18.31 -5.60
C LYS A 199 1.35 -17.24 -5.51
N SER A 200 2.41 -17.54 -4.76
CA SER A 200 3.53 -16.62 -4.49
C SER A 200 4.77 -17.41 -4.06
N THR A 201 5.85 -16.69 -3.75
CA THR A 201 7.07 -17.19 -3.09
C THR A 201 7.08 -16.95 -1.57
N GLU A 202 6.14 -16.15 -1.03
CA GLU A 202 6.09 -15.78 0.40
C GLU A 202 4.69 -16.02 1.00
N THR A 203 4.61 -16.95 1.96
CA THR A 203 3.35 -17.46 2.52
C THR A 203 2.57 -16.43 3.33
N HIS A 204 3.26 -15.67 4.20
CA HIS A 204 2.60 -14.73 5.11
C HIS A 204 2.05 -13.52 4.37
N PHE A 205 2.83 -12.96 3.45
CA PHE A 205 2.42 -11.91 2.53
C PHE A 205 1.20 -12.34 1.72
N LEU A 206 1.25 -13.53 1.10
CA LEU A 206 0.13 -14.03 0.32
C LEU A 206 -1.12 -14.19 1.18
N SER A 207 -1.01 -14.79 2.37
CA SER A 207 -2.15 -14.94 3.29
C SER A 207 -2.77 -13.59 3.69
N ASN A 208 -1.93 -12.63 4.08
CA ASN A 208 -2.38 -11.28 4.45
C ASN A 208 -3.03 -10.55 3.28
N LEU A 209 -2.44 -10.62 2.08
CA LEU A 209 -2.99 -10.03 0.87
C LEU A 209 -4.37 -10.61 0.53
N MET A 210 -4.52 -11.94 0.66
CA MET A 210 -5.79 -12.62 0.36
C MET A 210 -6.91 -12.20 1.33
N GLU A 211 -6.59 -12.00 2.61
CA GLU A 211 -7.55 -11.47 3.58
C GLU A 211 -7.87 -9.98 3.32
N GLU A 212 -6.89 -9.17 2.90
CA GLU A 212 -7.14 -7.79 2.45
C GLU A 212 -8.10 -7.75 1.26
N ILE A 213 -7.88 -8.58 0.23
CA ILE A 213 -8.77 -8.68 -0.94
C ILE A 213 -10.18 -9.07 -0.51
N LYS A 214 -10.30 -10.12 0.31
CA LYS A 214 -11.59 -10.62 0.81
C LYS A 214 -12.35 -9.56 1.59
N THR A 215 -11.67 -8.79 2.44
CA THR A 215 -12.31 -7.74 3.24
C THR A 215 -12.70 -6.50 2.43
N SER A 216 -12.00 -6.19 1.33
CA SER A 216 -12.32 -5.05 0.45
C SER A 216 -13.55 -5.24 -0.45
N LEU A 217 -14.00 -6.50 -0.57
CA LEU A 217 -15.13 -6.92 -1.42
C LEU A 217 -16.36 -7.35 -0.62
N LYS A 218 -16.28 -7.35 0.72
CA LYS A 218 -17.46 -7.37 1.59
C LYS A 218 -18.15 -6.00 1.56
#